data_AF-A0A6P1DU97-F1
#
_entry.id   AF-A0A6P1DU97-F1
#
_cell.length_a   1.000
_cell.length_b   1.000
_cell.length_c   1.000
_cell.angle_alpha   90.00
_cell.angle_beta   90.00
_cell.angle_gamma   90.00
#
_symmetry.space_group_name_H-M   'P 1'
#
loop_
_entity.id
_entity.type
_entity.pdbx_description
1 polymer ?
#
loop_
_entity_poly.entity_id
_entity_poly.type
_entity_poly.pdbx_seq_one_letter_code
_entity_poly.pdbx_strand_id
1 'polypeptide(L)'
;MSQHLRAIYEDGVFRPLEPVRLADHQEITLVLETTENVASATDDERPIWEVAAALARDIPEDALSSLPTDGAAQHDHYLYTAPKRG
;
A
#
# COMPACT_ATOMS: atom_id res chain seq x y z
N MET A 1 18.60 -19.57 -24.10
CA MET A 1 18.71 -18.24 -24.72
C MET A 1 17.86 -17.29 -23.89
N SER A 2 18.46 -16.33 -23.20
CA SER A 2 17.75 -15.28 -22.47
C SER A 2 17.36 -14.17 -23.45
N GLN A 3 16.11 -13.74 -23.41
CA GLN A 3 15.62 -12.57 -24.15
C GLN A 3 15.08 -11.57 -23.14
N HIS A 4 15.54 -10.32 -23.21
CA HIS A 4 14.98 -9.25 -22.39
C HIS A 4 13.74 -8.70 -23.09
N LEU A 5 12.62 -8.65 -22.37
CA LEU A 5 11.33 -8.22 -22.89
C LEU A 5 10.81 -7.06 -22.07
N ARG A 6 10.35 -6.01 -22.75
CA ARG A 6 9.63 -4.90 -22.12
C ARG A 6 8.14 -5.16 -22.18
N ALA A 7 7.45 -5.01 -21.07
CA ALA A 7 6.01 -5.24 -20.96
C ALA A 7 5.37 -4.20 -20.01
N ILE A 8 4.06 -4.02 -20.17
CA ILE A 8 3.20 -3.27 -19.25
C ILE A 8 2.39 -4.29 -18.44
N TYR A 9 2.24 -4.06 -17.13
CA TYR A 9 1.35 -4.84 -16.28
C TYR A 9 -0.01 -4.14 -16.16
N GLU A 10 -1.06 -4.75 -16.72
CA GLU A 10 -2.42 -4.19 -16.76
C GLU A 10 -3.44 -5.30 -16.52
N ASP A 11 -4.42 -5.07 -15.63
CA ASP A 11 -5.48 -6.02 -15.28
C ASP A 11 -4.98 -7.41 -14.84
N GLY A 12 -3.82 -7.47 -14.18
CA GLY A 12 -3.23 -8.72 -13.74
C GLY A 12 -2.43 -9.48 -14.81
N VAL A 13 -2.28 -8.92 -16.01
CA VAL A 13 -1.65 -9.57 -17.17
C VAL A 13 -0.47 -8.75 -17.67
N PHE A 14 0.66 -9.40 -17.94
CA PHE A 14 1.81 -8.78 -18.62
C PHE A 14 1.55 -8.69 -20.13
N ARG A 15 1.51 -7.46 -20.64
CA ARG A 15 1.31 -7.14 -22.06
C ARG A 15 2.65 -6.71 -22.67
N PRO A 16 3.26 -7.52 -23.54
CA PRO A 16 4.53 -7.17 -24.14
C PRO A 16 4.40 -5.97 -25.08
N LEU A 17 5.38 -5.06 -25.05
CA LEU A 17 5.44 -3.92 -25.97
C LEU A 17 5.93 -4.33 -27.36
N GLU A 18 6.64 -5.44 -27.45
CA GLU A 18 7.22 -5.98 -28.67
C GLU A 18 6.67 -7.39 -28.95
N PRO A 19 6.45 -7.77 -30.22
CA PRO A 19 5.96 -9.11 -30.54
C PRO A 19 6.90 -10.21 -30.06
N VAL A 20 6.37 -11.15 -29.27
CA VAL A 20 7.13 -12.30 -28.77
C VAL A 20 6.75 -13.54 -29.55
N ARG A 21 7.75 -14.31 -30.00
CA ARG A 21 7.54 -15.61 -30.66
C ARG A 21 7.66 -16.73 -29.64
N LEU A 22 6.55 -17.02 -28.96
CA LEU A 22 6.42 -18.17 -28.07
C LEU A 22 5.39 -19.15 -28.67
N ALA A 23 5.53 -20.43 -28.34
CA ALA A 23 4.50 -21.41 -28.63
C ALA A 23 3.32 -21.25 -27.65
N ASP A 24 2.13 -21.65 -28.08
CA ASP A 24 0.95 -21.68 -27.20
C ASP A 24 1.23 -22.57 -25.97
N HIS A 25 0.82 -22.09 -24.78
CA HIS A 25 1.04 -22.75 -23.48
C HIS A 25 2.52 -23.01 -23.10
N GLN A 26 3.47 -22.29 -23.68
CA GLN A 26 4.87 -22.38 -23.29
C GLN A 26 5.08 -21.81 -21.87
N GLU A 27 5.55 -22.65 -20.95
CA GLU A 27 6.00 -22.21 -19.63
C GLU A 27 7.30 -21.40 -19.77
N ILE A 28 7.35 -20.22 -19.13
CA ILE A 28 8.50 -19.31 -19.14
C ILE A 28 8.75 -18.75 -17.73
N THR A 29 10.02 -18.52 -17.39
CA THR A 29 10.43 -17.78 -16.20
C THR A 29 10.70 -16.33 -16.58
N LEU A 30 10.01 -15.40 -15.94
CA LEU A 30 10.20 -13.96 -16.13
C LEU A 30 11.16 -13.43 -15.07
N VAL A 31 12.15 -12.65 -15.51
CA VAL A 31 12.97 -11.81 -14.63
C VAL A 31 12.50 -10.38 -14.84
N LEU A 32 11.94 -9.77 -13.80
CA LEU A 32 11.34 -8.45 -13.87
C LEU A 32 12.36 -7.43 -13.37
N GLU A 33 12.90 -6.63 -14.28
CA GLU A 33 13.74 -5.48 -13.96
C GLU A 33 12.91 -4.22 -14.17
N THR A 34 12.51 -3.57 -13.07
CA THR A 34 11.65 -2.38 -13.15
C THR A 34 12.53 -1.16 -13.31
N THR A 35 12.37 -0.43 -14.42
CA THR A 35 13.18 0.76 -14.75
C THR A 35 12.85 1.99 -13.91
N GLU A 36 11.73 1.94 -13.19
CA GLU A 36 11.32 2.95 -12.23
C GLU A 36 10.84 2.20 -11.00
N ASN A 37 11.29 2.61 -9.81
CA ASN A 37 10.70 2.15 -8.56
C ASN A 37 9.29 2.73 -8.51
N VAL A 38 8.34 2.09 -9.19
CA VAL A 38 6.92 2.38 -9.04
C VAL A 38 6.63 1.94 -7.63
N ALA A 39 6.71 2.91 -6.72
CA ALA A 39 6.49 2.74 -5.30
C ALA A 39 5.34 1.76 -5.12
N SER A 40 5.69 0.54 -4.73
CA SER A 40 4.80 -0.31 -3.98
C SER A 40 4.15 0.62 -2.95
N ALA A 41 2.84 0.59 -2.78
CA ALA A 41 2.13 1.38 -1.78
C ALA A 41 2.51 0.99 -0.32
N THR A 42 3.73 0.51 -0.10
CA THR A 42 4.28 -0.11 1.10
C THR A 42 5.80 0.13 1.20
N ASP A 43 6.30 1.30 0.84
CA ASP A 43 7.65 1.71 1.28
C ASP A 43 7.68 3.20 1.61
N ASP A 44 6.73 3.60 2.44
CA ASP A 44 6.91 4.82 3.21
C ASP A 44 7.95 4.50 4.29
N GLU A 45 9.24 4.71 4.00
CA GLU A 45 10.38 4.47 4.91
C GLU A 45 10.27 5.29 6.21
N ARG A 46 9.32 6.23 6.26
CA ARG A 46 9.06 7.04 7.43
C ARG A 46 8.56 6.17 8.58
N PRO A 47 9.06 6.39 9.80
CA PRO A 47 8.54 5.70 10.96
C PRO A 47 7.03 5.99 11.14
N ILE A 48 6.27 5.03 11.65
CA ILE A 48 4.80 5.08 11.76
C ILE A 48 4.30 6.38 12.45
N TRP A 49 5.08 6.94 13.38
CA TRP A 49 4.72 8.19 14.07
C TRP A 49 4.74 9.42 13.14
N GLU A 50 5.59 9.46 12.11
CA GLU A 50 5.60 10.54 11.12
C GLU A 50 4.37 10.48 10.22
N VAL A 51 3.95 9.27 9.85
CA VAL A 51 2.72 9.04 9.10
C VAL A 51 1.51 9.48 9.92
N ALA A 52 1.45 9.06 11.20
CA ALA A 52 0.39 9.48 12.12
C ALA A 52 0.37 11.01 12.32
N ALA A 53 1.54 11.64 12.49
CA ALA A 53 1.65 13.09 12.61
C ALA A 53 1.15 13.80 11.35
N ALA A 54 1.50 13.29 10.15
CA ALA A 54 1.04 13.85 8.88
C ALA A 54 -0.49 13.80 8.75
N LEU A 55 -1.11 12.67 9.11
CA LEU A 55 -2.58 12.51 9.10
C LEU A 55 -3.27 13.43 10.11
N ALA A 56 -2.65 13.70 11.25
CA ALA A 56 -3.21 14.56 12.29
C ALA A 56 -3.15 16.06 11.96
N ARG A 57 -2.33 16.50 10.98
CA ARG A 57 -2.14 17.94 10.66
C ARG A 57 -3.42 18.63 10.20
N ASP A 58 -4.33 17.89 9.59
CA ASP A 58 -5.57 18.42 9.04
C ASP A 58 -6.71 18.44 10.08
N ILE A 59 -6.46 17.97 11.31
CA ILE A 59 -7.44 17.98 12.40
C ILE A 59 -7.42 19.35 13.10
N PRO A 60 -8.57 20.04 13.20
CA PRO A 60 -8.67 21.30 13.94
C PRO A 60 -8.34 21.14 15.43
N GLU A 61 -7.68 22.14 16.04
CA GLU A 61 -7.24 22.11 17.44
C GLU A 61 -8.41 21.90 18.43
N ASP A 62 -9.56 22.52 18.18
CA ASP A 62 -10.75 22.36 19.01
C ASP A 62 -11.29 20.92 18.96
N ALA A 63 -11.22 20.28 17.78
CA ALA A 63 -11.61 18.89 17.61
C ALA A 63 -10.63 17.95 18.33
N LEU A 64 -9.32 18.22 18.19
CA LEU A 64 -8.26 17.46 18.87
C LEU A 64 -8.41 17.54 20.40
N SER A 65 -8.71 18.73 20.92
CA SER A 65 -8.92 19.00 22.34
C SER A 65 -10.18 18.31 22.91
N SER A 66 -11.14 17.97 22.06
CA SER A 66 -12.36 17.26 22.45
C SER A 66 -12.20 15.73 22.50
N LEU A 67 -11.06 15.19 22.06
CA LEU A 67 -10.84 13.76 21.97
C LEU A 67 -10.71 13.11 23.36
N PRO A 68 -11.21 11.87 23.52
CA PRO A 68 -11.07 11.14 24.77
C PRO A 68 -9.61 10.75 25.03
N THR A 69 -9.11 11.03 26.24
CA THR A 69 -7.74 10.70 26.66
C THR A 69 -7.50 9.18 26.71
N ASP A 70 -8.55 8.39 26.93
CA ASP A 70 -8.51 6.93 27.00
C ASP A 70 -8.84 6.25 25.65
N GLY A 71 -8.86 7.01 24.55
CA GLY A 71 -9.29 6.52 23.24
C GLY A 71 -8.56 5.26 22.76
N ALA A 72 -7.25 5.17 22.98
CA ALA A 72 -6.47 3.99 22.59
C ALA A 72 -6.86 2.73 23.39
N ALA A 73 -7.09 2.87 24.70
CA ALA A 73 -7.44 1.76 25.59
C ALA A 73 -8.92 1.35 25.46
N GLN A 74 -9.79 2.29 25.07
CA GLN A 74 -11.25 2.13 25.00
C GLN A 74 -11.79 2.24 23.57
N HIS A 75 -10.99 1.90 22.55
CA HIS A 75 -11.41 2.08 21.16
C HIS A 75 -12.71 1.34 20.84
N ASP A 76 -12.94 0.15 21.42
CA ASP A 76 -14.20 -0.58 21.23
C ASP A 76 -15.42 0.15 21.80
N HIS A 77 -15.24 0.88 22.90
CA HIS A 77 -16.29 1.71 23.48
C HIS A 77 -16.66 2.86 22.53
N TYR A 78 -15.67 3.53 21.95
CA TYR A 78 -15.90 4.68 21.08
C TYR A 78 -16.32 4.31 19.65
N LEU A 79 -15.84 3.17 19.11
CA LEU A 79 -16.17 2.71 17.77
C LEU A 79 -17.45 1.87 17.72
N TYR A 80 -17.70 1.09 18.77
CA TYR A 80 -18.77 0.08 18.77
C TYR A 80 -19.75 0.21 19.94
N THR A 81 -19.63 1.25 20.78
CA THR A 81 -20.47 1.43 21.98
C THR A 81 -20.37 0.26 22.98
N ALA A 82 -19.25 -0.47 22.96
CA ALA A 82 -18.98 -1.54 23.92
C ALA A 82 -18.84 -0.97 25.35
N PRO A 83 -19.04 -1.79 26.41
CA PRO A 83 -18.75 -1.37 27.78
C PRO A 83 -17.28 -0.97 27.95
N LYS A 84 -16.99 0.06 28.76
CA LYS A 84 -15.60 0.45 29.07
C LYS A 84 -14.87 -0.67 29.81
N ARG A 85 -13.62 -0.92 29.42
CA ARG A 85 -12.71 -1.88 30.05
C ARG A 85 -12.13 -1.24 31.31
N GLY A 86 -12.48 -1.77 32.48
CA GLY A 86 -12.00 -1.28 33.79
C GLY A 86 -10.58 -1.72 34.10
#